data_AF-A0A2E0SKY5-F1
#
_entry.id   AF-A0A2E0SKY5-F1
#
_cell.length_a   1.000
_cell.length_b   1.000
_cell.length_c   1.000
_cell.angle_alpha   90.00
_cell.angle_beta   90.00
_cell.angle_gamma   90.00
#
_symmetry.space_group_name_H-M   'P 1'
#
loop_
_entity.id
_entity.type
_entity.pdbx_description
1 polymer ?
#
loop_
_entity_poly.entity_id
_entity_poly.type
_entity_poly.pdbx_seq_one_letter_code
_entity_poly.pdbx_strand_id
1 'polypeptide(L)'
;MNPVQKFKYVPLLAVVMLVALRMAIGWQFLYEGMWKTSTLSTSAPWSAEGFLKSAEGPFRDTFRDMVGDPDELSWLDEEKVNARWDAWRNRFVKHYGLTEAQTKRLDTMLDGAPKYASDSIVEELPPRVAEYLTENDWSKFFTFNQAEKRLEVDGEWHMTPDEKARLIWLAGLEPKDPPPLMPDEFTYNVITITADGKKIEGETDAEPTDVQVAFANALDQVYARQARLGFRERLKGTLYGDPQMVGPLYATKIKDEKGEEQKVEEHLPGSMEQYETLLKRYEKLHSDATLAYNWTHLDYEKTKMLEQKAKAIGPIKALDQELRTAALKLITLDQLSKGPVARDPEPVHTQDFLVITGLCVLGFCLIAGLFTKLSVILAAVMIFSFYLVVPPWPGVPEAPGPEHSFIVNKNLVEVLALVAIAAFPTGLWFGIDAGIVGLWRRMKSNKKVAPPKTETEAPKAAAAT
;
A
#
# COMPACT_ATOMS: atom_id res chain seq x y z
N MET A 1 21.95 -5.01 62.89
CA MET A 1 22.35 -5.82 61.71
C MET A 1 22.63 -4.88 60.55
N ASN A 2 23.90 -4.73 60.15
CA ASN A 2 24.31 -3.94 58.99
C ASN A 2 24.02 -4.72 57.69
N PRO A 3 23.29 -4.17 56.71
CA PRO A 3 23.04 -4.85 55.44
C PRO A 3 24.13 -4.60 54.38
N VAL A 4 25.34 -4.17 54.78
CA VAL A 4 26.41 -3.80 53.85
C VAL A 4 27.57 -4.78 54.00
N GLN A 5 27.39 -6.01 53.50
CA GLN A 5 28.49 -6.90 53.08
C GLN A 5 27.94 -8.18 52.47
N LYS A 6 28.06 -8.30 51.13
CA LYS A 6 28.41 -9.51 50.36
C LYS A 6 28.05 -9.30 48.86
N PHE A 7 28.90 -8.58 48.14
CA PHE A 7 29.19 -8.93 46.74
C PHE A 7 30.64 -9.40 46.73
N LYS A 8 30.84 -10.72 46.64
CA LYS A 8 32.15 -11.33 46.38
C LYS A 8 32.71 -10.72 45.09
N TYR A 9 33.98 -10.36 45.13
CA TYR A 9 34.78 -9.72 44.07
C TYR A 9 34.31 -10.05 42.64
N VAL A 10 33.72 -9.07 41.96
CA VAL A 10 33.58 -9.11 40.50
C VAL A 10 34.91 -8.63 39.93
N PRO A 11 35.60 -9.42 39.09
CA PRO A 11 36.88 -9.00 38.53
C PRO A 11 36.68 -7.74 37.68
N LEU A 12 37.66 -6.83 37.71
CA LEU A 12 37.60 -5.57 36.96
C LEU A 12 37.30 -5.80 35.47
N LEU A 13 37.89 -6.85 34.89
CA LEU A 13 37.62 -7.24 33.51
C LEU A 13 36.15 -7.56 33.26
N ALA A 14 35.47 -8.29 34.17
CA ALA A 14 34.04 -8.58 34.02
C ALA A 14 33.19 -7.30 34.14
N VAL A 15 33.55 -6.38 35.04
CA VAL A 15 32.89 -5.07 35.13
C VAL A 15 33.01 -4.30 33.81
N VAL A 16 34.23 -4.22 33.26
CA VAL A 16 34.49 -3.54 31.98
C VAL A 16 33.72 -4.20 30.84
N MET A 17 33.75 -5.53 30.74
CA MET A 17 33.04 -6.26 29.68
C MET A 17 31.52 -6.12 29.78
N LEU A 18 30.94 -6.13 30.98
CA LEU A 18 29.49 -5.93 31.17
C LEU A 18 29.06 -4.50 30.84
N VAL A 19 29.88 -3.50 31.18
CA VAL A 19 29.63 -2.09 30.81
C VAL A 19 29.76 -1.92 29.30
N ALA A 20 30.79 -2.50 28.69
CA ALA A 20 31.00 -2.46 27.25
C ALA A 20 29.87 -3.16 26.48
N LEU A 21 29.43 -4.34 26.93
CA LEU A 21 28.30 -5.06 26.35
C LEU A 21 27.01 -4.23 26.40
N ARG A 22 26.71 -3.62 27.56
CA ARG A 22 25.57 -2.72 27.71
C ARG A 22 25.64 -1.52 26.77
N MET A 23 26.81 -0.90 26.63
CA MET A 23 27.01 0.23 25.71
C MET A 23 26.90 -0.20 24.25
N ALA A 24 27.41 -1.39 23.90
CA ALA A 24 27.32 -1.93 22.54
C ALA A 24 25.87 -2.23 22.14
N ILE A 25 25.09 -2.87 23.01
CA ILE A 25 23.66 -3.10 22.78
C ILE A 25 22.90 -1.77 22.70
N GLY A 26 23.18 -0.83 23.61
CA GLY A 26 22.61 0.50 23.57
C GLY A 26 22.92 1.26 22.27
N TRP A 27 24.15 1.11 21.76
CA TRP A 27 24.55 1.68 20.47
C TRP A 27 23.79 1.07 19.30
N GLN A 28 23.61 -0.26 19.27
CA GLN A 28 22.81 -0.91 18.22
C GLN A 28 21.37 -0.39 18.22
N PHE A 29 20.73 -0.32 19.38
CA PHE A 29 19.38 0.23 19.52
C PHE A 29 19.30 1.67 19.01
N LEU A 30 20.23 2.53 19.47
CA LEU A 30 20.21 3.94 19.12
C LEU A 30 20.47 4.14 17.63
N TYR A 31 21.44 3.42 17.05
CA TYR A 31 21.73 3.46 15.62
C TYR A 31 20.52 3.04 14.79
N GLU A 32 19.88 1.90 15.13
CA GLU A 32 18.69 1.41 14.45
C GLU A 32 17.52 2.40 14.53
N GLY A 33 17.30 3.00 15.70
CA GLY A 33 16.25 4.01 15.88
C GLY A 33 16.53 5.29 15.08
N MET A 34 17.77 5.78 15.09
CA MET A 34 18.18 6.97 14.32
C MET A 34 18.09 6.73 12.82
N TRP A 35 18.54 5.56 12.34
CA TRP A 35 18.40 5.18 10.94
C TRP A 35 16.92 5.17 10.52
N LYS A 36 16.04 4.50 11.28
CA LYS A 36 14.60 4.49 11.00
C LYS A 36 14.01 5.90 11.02
N THR A 37 14.39 6.73 11.99
CA THR A 37 13.97 8.15 12.05
C THR A 37 14.39 8.93 10.80
N SER A 38 15.61 8.72 10.31
CA SER A 38 16.10 9.40 9.09
C SER A 38 15.33 9.04 7.83
N THR A 39 14.71 7.86 7.79
CA THR A 39 13.86 7.45 6.65
C THR A 39 12.50 8.15 6.64
N LEU A 40 12.02 8.65 7.79
CA LEU A 40 10.70 9.27 7.91
C LEU A 40 10.55 10.54 7.06
N SER A 41 11.66 11.20 6.70
CA SER A 41 11.68 12.37 5.81
C SER A 41 11.82 12.01 4.33
N THR A 42 11.90 10.73 3.98
CA THR A 42 12.07 10.26 2.59
C THR A 42 10.73 9.84 1.99
N SER A 43 10.70 9.56 0.68
CA SER A 43 9.52 9.03 -0.01
C SER A 43 9.19 7.57 0.34
N ALA A 44 10.14 6.85 0.93
CA ALA A 44 9.98 5.45 1.37
C ALA A 44 10.33 5.32 2.87
N PRO A 45 9.50 5.89 3.76
CA PRO A 45 9.73 5.82 5.19
C PRO A 45 9.63 4.38 5.70
N TRP A 46 10.52 4.01 6.63
CA TRP A 46 10.50 2.70 7.27
C TRP A 46 9.15 2.45 7.95
N SER A 47 8.71 1.19 7.94
CA SER A 47 7.54 0.73 8.68
C SER A 47 7.72 -0.71 9.13
N ALA A 48 7.13 -1.04 10.28
CA ALA A 48 7.01 -2.38 10.82
C ALA A 48 5.96 -3.22 10.05
N GLU A 49 5.18 -2.63 9.15
CA GLU A 49 4.10 -3.28 8.40
C GLU A 49 4.51 -4.63 7.79
N GLY A 50 5.59 -4.64 6.99
CA GLY A 50 6.07 -5.86 6.34
C GLY A 50 6.52 -6.92 7.34
N PHE A 51 7.15 -6.51 8.44
CA PHE A 51 7.61 -7.41 9.50
C PHE A 51 6.45 -8.02 10.28
N LEU A 52 5.43 -7.23 10.61
CA LEU A 52 4.23 -7.69 11.32
C LEU A 52 3.35 -8.58 10.43
N LYS A 53 3.26 -8.27 9.12
CA LYS A 53 2.55 -9.11 8.14
C LYS A 53 3.19 -10.49 7.98
N SER A 54 4.51 -10.59 8.12
CA SER A 54 5.22 -11.87 8.09
C SER A 54 5.13 -12.66 9.40
N ALA A 55 4.32 -12.24 10.38
CA ALA A 55 4.23 -12.95 11.65
C ALA A 55 3.70 -14.39 11.48
N GLU A 56 4.32 -15.33 12.19
CA GLU A 56 4.00 -16.75 12.19
C GLU A 56 4.03 -17.32 13.62
N GLY A 57 3.48 -18.52 13.80
CA GLY A 57 3.36 -19.16 15.11
C GLY A 57 2.14 -18.67 15.90
N PRO A 58 2.09 -18.93 17.22
CA PRO A 58 0.87 -18.80 18.01
C PRO A 58 0.44 -17.35 18.29
N PHE A 59 1.33 -16.38 18.10
CA PHE A 59 1.03 -14.95 18.25
C PHE A 59 0.78 -14.24 16.92
N ARG A 60 0.72 -15.00 15.81
CA ARG A 60 0.55 -14.49 14.45
C ARG A 60 -0.59 -13.48 14.36
N ASP A 61 -1.79 -13.85 14.79
CA ASP A 61 -2.98 -13.01 14.62
C ASP A 61 -2.84 -11.72 15.43
N THR A 62 -2.33 -11.80 16.66
CA THR A 62 -2.08 -10.63 17.51
C THR A 62 -1.15 -9.61 16.84
N PHE A 63 -0.07 -10.05 16.21
CA PHE A 63 0.86 -9.15 15.52
C PHE A 63 0.30 -8.61 14.21
N ARG A 64 -0.40 -9.47 13.45
CA ARG A 64 -1.00 -9.11 12.16
C ARG A 64 -2.13 -8.10 12.32
N ASP A 65 -2.94 -8.24 13.37
CA ASP A 65 -4.03 -7.32 13.68
C ASP A 65 -3.54 -5.90 13.98
N MET A 66 -2.29 -5.73 14.45
CA MET A 66 -1.70 -4.41 14.68
C MET A 66 -1.53 -3.60 13.39
N VAL A 67 -1.56 -4.27 12.23
CA VAL A 67 -1.43 -3.64 10.90
C VAL A 67 -2.77 -3.12 10.40
N GLY A 68 -3.89 -3.67 10.87
CA GLY A 68 -5.24 -3.34 10.43
C GLY A 68 -5.70 -4.11 9.20
N ASP A 69 -4.91 -4.13 8.12
CA ASP A 69 -5.17 -4.94 6.92
C ASP A 69 -4.03 -5.93 6.65
N PRO A 70 -3.86 -6.95 7.51
CA PRO A 70 -2.74 -7.88 7.42
C PRO A 70 -2.79 -8.77 6.18
N ASP A 71 -3.99 -8.97 5.62
CA ASP A 71 -4.18 -9.72 4.40
C ASP A 71 -4.34 -8.84 3.17
N GLU A 72 -4.19 -7.52 3.28
CA GLU A 72 -4.23 -6.61 2.12
C GLU A 72 -5.53 -6.70 1.30
N LEU A 73 -6.59 -7.26 1.89
CA LEU A 73 -7.85 -7.51 1.18
C LEU A 73 -8.58 -6.20 0.86
N SER A 74 -8.26 -5.11 1.57
CA SER A 74 -8.79 -3.79 1.22
C SER A 74 -8.34 -3.30 -0.15
N TRP A 75 -7.28 -3.89 -0.73
CA TRP A 75 -6.87 -3.59 -2.11
C TRP A 75 -7.72 -4.29 -3.15
N LEU A 76 -8.45 -5.36 -2.78
CA LEU A 76 -9.39 -6.05 -3.66
C LEU A 76 -10.80 -5.47 -3.59
N ASP A 77 -11.00 -4.42 -2.80
CA ASP A 77 -12.28 -3.77 -2.58
C ASP A 77 -12.28 -2.40 -3.28
N GLU A 78 -13.08 -2.26 -4.34
CA GLU A 78 -13.12 -1.05 -5.17
C GLU A 78 -13.41 0.21 -4.34
N GLU A 79 -14.41 0.14 -3.45
CA GLU A 79 -14.83 1.26 -2.61
C GLU A 79 -13.71 1.71 -1.67
N LYS A 80 -13.02 0.75 -1.03
CA LYS A 80 -11.91 1.06 -0.12
C LYS A 80 -10.71 1.65 -0.86
N VAL A 81 -10.37 1.14 -2.05
CA VAL A 81 -9.28 1.71 -2.85
C VAL A 81 -9.63 3.11 -3.33
N ASN A 82 -10.85 3.33 -3.83
CA ASN A 82 -11.33 4.66 -4.22
C ASN A 82 -11.30 5.64 -3.04
N ALA A 83 -11.77 5.22 -1.85
CA ALA A 83 -11.71 6.03 -0.64
C ALA A 83 -10.26 6.36 -0.20
N ARG A 84 -9.34 5.40 -0.35
CA ARG A 84 -7.90 5.62 -0.10
C ARG A 84 -7.34 6.68 -1.04
N TRP A 85 -7.65 6.58 -2.32
CA TRP A 85 -7.23 7.56 -3.34
C TRP A 85 -7.82 8.94 -3.08
N ASP A 86 -9.08 9.05 -2.66
CA ASP A 86 -9.71 10.33 -2.30
C ASP A 86 -9.06 10.97 -1.07
N ALA A 87 -8.84 10.17 -0.03
CA ALA A 87 -8.19 10.64 1.17
C ALA A 87 -6.77 11.13 0.86
N TRP A 88 -6.03 10.39 0.02
CA TRP A 88 -4.69 10.79 -0.43
C TRP A 88 -4.73 12.06 -1.31
N ARG A 89 -5.63 12.12 -2.29
CA ARG A 89 -5.83 13.28 -3.16
C ARG A 89 -6.08 14.54 -2.32
N ASN A 90 -6.95 14.46 -1.33
CA ASN A 90 -7.25 15.58 -0.43
C ASN A 90 -6.03 16.01 0.38
N ARG A 91 -5.21 15.06 0.88
CA ARG A 91 -3.93 15.38 1.53
C ARG A 91 -2.94 16.02 0.55
N PHE A 92 -2.86 15.51 -0.68
CA PHE A 92 -1.95 15.99 -1.72
C PHE A 92 -2.27 17.44 -2.12
N VAL A 93 -3.54 17.72 -2.42
CA VAL A 93 -4.04 19.07 -2.75
C VAL A 93 -3.74 20.05 -1.62
N LYS A 94 -4.02 19.66 -0.36
CA LYS A 94 -3.78 20.49 0.82
C LYS A 94 -2.30 20.73 1.10
N HIS A 95 -1.47 19.69 1.03
CA HIS A 95 -0.04 19.74 1.36
C HIS A 95 0.72 20.63 0.39
N TYR A 96 0.50 20.44 -0.91
CA TYR A 96 1.18 21.23 -1.94
C TYR A 96 0.49 22.56 -2.25
N GLY A 97 -0.78 22.73 -1.89
CA GLY A 97 -1.56 23.93 -2.21
C GLY A 97 -1.78 24.04 -3.71
N LEU A 98 -2.40 23.02 -4.30
CA LEU A 98 -2.65 22.95 -5.74
C LEU A 98 -3.57 24.08 -6.20
N THR A 99 -3.30 24.63 -7.38
CA THR A 99 -4.21 25.56 -8.05
C THR A 99 -5.46 24.84 -8.54
N GLU A 100 -6.51 25.58 -8.88
CA GLU A 100 -7.73 25.02 -9.47
C GLU A 100 -7.43 24.23 -10.75
N ALA A 101 -6.53 24.75 -11.61
CA ALA A 101 -6.11 24.06 -12.83
C ALA A 101 -5.33 22.77 -12.54
N GLN A 102 -4.44 22.76 -11.53
CA GLN A 102 -3.73 21.54 -11.13
C GLN A 102 -4.69 20.50 -10.53
N THR A 103 -5.63 20.95 -9.71
CA THR A 103 -6.65 20.11 -9.08
C THR A 103 -7.54 19.46 -10.15
N LYS A 104 -8.04 20.24 -11.11
CA LYS A 104 -8.82 19.71 -12.24
C LYS A 104 -8.05 18.66 -13.05
N ARG A 105 -6.75 18.88 -13.29
CA ARG A 105 -5.91 17.88 -13.97
C ARG A 105 -5.74 16.60 -13.17
N LEU A 106 -5.57 16.70 -11.85
CA LEU A 106 -5.51 15.55 -10.95
C LEU A 106 -6.84 14.77 -10.96
N ASP A 107 -7.97 15.48 -11.00
CA ASP A 107 -9.31 14.88 -11.06
C ASP A 107 -9.52 14.14 -12.37
N THR A 108 -9.16 14.77 -13.49
CA THR A 108 -9.19 14.12 -14.80
C THR A 108 -8.28 12.88 -14.87
N MET A 109 -7.15 12.85 -14.14
CA MET A 109 -6.33 11.64 -14.05
C MET A 109 -7.02 10.53 -13.27
N LEU A 110 -7.69 10.86 -12.17
CA LEU A 110 -8.37 9.90 -11.30
C LEU A 110 -9.63 9.34 -11.95
N ASP A 111 -10.51 10.22 -12.40
CA ASP A 111 -11.87 9.89 -12.84
C ASP A 111 -11.98 9.71 -14.36
N GLY A 112 -10.96 10.14 -15.13
CA GLY A 112 -11.04 10.22 -16.59
C GLY A 112 -11.53 11.59 -17.05
N ALA A 113 -11.54 11.80 -18.37
CA ALA A 113 -12.11 13.01 -18.94
C ALA A 113 -13.64 12.89 -18.96
N PRO A 114 -14.40 13.91 -18.56
CA PRO A 114 -15.87 13.82 -18.57
C PRO A 114 -16.44 13.67 -19.99
N LYS A 115 -15.67 14.10 -20.99
CA LYS A 115 -15.99 13.95 -22.41
C LYS A 115 -14.72 13.87 -23.24
N TYR A 116 -14.77 13.09 -24.32
CA TYR A 116 -13.74 13.02 -25.34
C TYR A 116 -14.24 13.68 -26.62
N ALA A 117 -13.66 14.83 -26.98
CA ALA A 117 -14.02 15.56 -28.19
C ALA A 117 -12.97 15.38 -29.30
N SER A 118 -13.36 15.47 -30.57
CA SER A 118 -12.43 15.58 -31.70
C SER A 118 -11.90 17.02 -31.85
N ASP A 119 -10.66 17.15 -32.34
CA ASP A 119 -10.12 18.46 -32.77
C ASP A 119 -10.42 18.71 -34.26
N SER A 120 -10.60 17.63 -35.03
CA SER A 120 -11.04 17.72 -36.43
C SER A 120 -12.44 18.32 -36.52
N ILE A 121 -12.59 19.28 -37.43
CA ILE A 121 -13.87 19.90 -37.79
C ILE A 121 -14.66 18.90 -38.63
N VAL A 122 -15.82 18.48 -38.13
CA VAL A 122 -16.81 17.67 -38.84
C VAL A 122 -17.98 18.59 -39.15
N GLU A 123 -18.18 18.95 -40.41
CA GLU A 123 -19.26 19.88 -40.78
C GLU A 123 -20.64 19.25 -40.61
N GLU A 124 -20.77 17.99 -41.04
CA GLU A 124 -21.99 17.19 -40.97
C GLU A 124 -21.62 15.72 -40.77
N LEU A 125 -22.53 14.94 -40.16
CA LEU A 125 -22.36 13.51 -40.06
C LEU A 125 -22.69 12.82 -41.40
N PRO A 126 -21.98 11.75 -41.78
CA PRO A 126 -22.40 10.91 -42.89
C PRO A 126 -23.85 10.42 -42.68
N PRO A 127 -24.73 10.43 -43.70
CA PRO A 127 -26.17 10.19 -43.53
C PRO A 127 -26.51 8.85 -42.84
N ARG A 128 -25.84 7.77 -43.23
CA ARG A 128 -26.01 6.43 -42.62
C ARG A 128 -25.55 6.36 -41.17
N VAL A 129 -24.54 7.14 -40.80
CA VAL A 129 -24.07 7.25 -39.42
C VAL A 129 -25.12 7.98 -38.58
N ALA A 130 -25.66 9.10 -39.08
CA ALA A 130 -26.69 9.86 -38.38
C ALA A 130 -27.98 9.04 -38.13
N GLU A 131 -28.40 8.25 -39.13
CA GLU A 131 -29.53 7.32 -39.02
C GLU A 131 -29.27 6.26 -37.94
N TYR A 132 -28.13 5.56 -38.02
CA TYR A 132 -27.74 4.52 -37.07
C TYR A 132 -27.66 5.01 -35.61
N LEU A 133 -27.10 6.20 -35.38
CA LEU A 133 -27.00 6.79 -34.04
C LEU A 133 -28.37 7.11 -33.43
N THR A 134 -29.35 7.43 -34.27
CA THR A 134 -30.71 7.75 -33.85
C THR A 134 -31.51 6.48 -33.56
N GLU A 135 -31.37 5.45 -34.40
CA GLU A 135 -32.09 4.17 -34.26
C GLU A 135 -31.65 3.37 -33.02
N ASN A 136 -30.36 3.41 -32.68
CA ASN A 136 -29.79 2.61 -31.59
C ASN A 136 -29.70 3.37 -30.25
N ASP A 137 -30.24 4.58 -30.15
CA ASP A 137 -30.18 5.42 -28.93
C ASP A 137 -28.75 5.72 -28.44
N TRP A 138 -27.78 5.69 -29.36
CA TRP A 138 -26.36 5.98 -29.08
C TRP A 138 -26.10 7.47 -28.86
N SER A 139 -27.05 8.32 -29.21
CA SER A 139 -26.99 9.78 -29.03
C SER A 139 -26.79 10.21 -27.57
N LYS A 140 -26.99 9.31 -26.60
CA LYS A 140 -26.65 9.53 -25.18
C LYS A 140 -25.14 9.51 -24.90
N PHE A 141 -24.39 8.71 -25.65
CA PHE A 141 -22.96 8.48 -25.42
C PHE A 141 -22.09 9.05 -26.53
N PHE A 142 -22.57 9.07 -27.76
CA PHE A 142 -21.88 9.58 -28.95
C PHE A 142 -22.70 10.72 -29.55
N THR A 143 -22.25 11.96 -29.35
CA THR A 143 -22.94 13.18 -29.76
C THR A 143 -22.17 13.91 -30.84
N PHE A 144 -22.85 14.36 -31.90
CA PHE A 144 -22.30 15.36 -32.80
C PHE A 144 -22.73 16.76 -32.36
N ASN A 145 -21.77 17.58 -31.94
CA ASN A 145 -22.03 18.95 -31.53
C ASN A 145 -22.02 19.87 -32.76
N GLN A 146 -23.22 20.19 -33.26
CA GLN A 146 -23.40 20.99 -34.47
C GLN A 146 -22.88 22.43 -34.32
N ALA A 147 -22.90 23.01 -33.11
CA ALA A 147 -22.41 24.36 -32.86
C ALA A 147 -20.87 24.45 -32.94
N GLU A 148 -20.19 23.42 -32.44
CA GLU A 148 -18.72 23.34 -32.40
C GLU A 148 -18.12 22.49 -33.53
N LYS A 149 -18.97 21.91 -34.40
CA LYS A 149 -18.59 21.06 -35.54
C LYS A 149 -17.60 19.95 -35.14
N ARG A 150 -17.91 19.22 -34.07
CA ARG A 150 -17.02 18.16 -33.54
C ARG A 150 -17.79 16.96 -33.01
N LEU A 151 -17.14 15.80 -33.01
CA LEU A 151 -17.64 14.60 -32.35
C LEU A 151 -17.30 14.67 -30.87
N GLU A 152 -18.25 14.34 -30.02
CA GLU A 152 -18.09 14.21 -28.58
C GLU A 152 -18.56 12.84 -28.14
N VAL A 153 -17.82 12.23 -27.23
CA VAL A 153 -18.28 11.04 -26.52
C VAL A 153 -18.26 11.32 -25.03
N ASP A 154 -19.28 10.83 -24.35
CA ASP A 154 -19.32 10.70 -22.90
C ASP A 154 -18.06 10.00 -22.35
N GLY A 155 -17.56 10.52 -21.23
CA GLY A 155 -16.33 10.04 -20.60
C GLY A 155 -16.42 8.60 -20.06
N GLU A 156 -17.61 8.15 -19.68
CA GLU A 156 -17.82 6.81 -19.12
C GLU A 156 -17.96 5.73 -20.21
N TRP A 157 -18.15 6.14 -21.47
CA TRP A 157 -18.32 5.22 -22.59
C TRP A 157 -17.04 5.12 -23.42
N HIS A 158 -16.56 3.88 -23.54
CA HIS A 158 -15.38 3.55 -24.34
C HIS A 158 -15.81 2.70 -25.53
N MET A 159 -15.65 3.26 -26.73
CA MET A 159 -16.02 2.56 -27.96
C MET A 159 -15.14 1.32 -28.15
N THR A 160 -15.75 0.20 -28.50
CA THR A 160 -15.01 -1.02 -28.85
C THR A 160 -14.40 -0.93 -30.26
N PRO A 161 -13.38 -1.75 -30.58
CA PRO A 161 -12.85 -1.84 -31.94
C PRO A 161 -13.94 -2.15 -32.98
N ASP A 162 -14.91 -2.99 -32.63
CA ASP A 162 -15.99 -3.42 -33.52
C ASP A 162 -17.01 -2.29 -33.77
N GLU A 163 -17.36 -1.54 -32.73
CA GLU A 163 -18.24 -0.38 -32.85
C GLU A 163 -17.59 0.72 -33.69
N LYS A 164 -16.28 0.94 -33.50
CA LYS A 164 -15.49 1.85 -34.34
C LYS A 164 -15.51 1.41 -35.80
N ALA A 165 -15.20 0.14 -36.07
CA ALA A 165 -15.19 -0.40 -37.42
C ALA A 165 -16.57 -0.27 -38.10
N ARG A 166 -17.65 -0.48 -37.35
CA ARG A 166 -19.02 -0.29 -37.81
C ARG A 166 -19.32 1.16 -38.20
N LEU A 167 -18.88 2.13 -37.41
CA LEU A 167 -19.08 3.56 -37.72
C LEU A 167 -18.27 4.00 -38.95
N ILE A 168 -17.03 3.52 -39.11
CA ILE A 168 -16.21 3.75 -40.31
C ILE A 168 -16.89 3.14 -41.55
N TRP A 169 -17.45 1.94 -41.42
CA TRP A 169 -18.20 1.29 -42.49
C TRP A 169 -19.47 2.07 -42.87
N LEU A 170 -20.27 2.50 -41.88
CA LEU A 170 -21.46 3.33 -42.11
C LEU A 170 -21.11 4.67 -42.76
N ALA A 171 -19.94 5.23 -42.43
CA ALA A 171 -19.41 6.43 -43.07
C ALA A 171 -19.01 6.20 -44.54
N GLY A 172 -18.99 4.96 -45.02
CA GLY A 172 -18.65 4.61 -46.40
C GLY A 172 -17.14 4.71 -46.68
N LEU A 173 -16.30 4.48 -45.68
CA LEU A 173 -14.86 4.73 -45.73
C LEU A 173 -13.95 3.49 -45.80
N GLU A 174 -14.46 2.25 -45.84
CA GLU A 174 -13.76 1.06 -46.40
C GLU A 174 -14.66 -0.21 -46.44
N PRO A 175 -14.27 -1.32 -47.14
CA PRO A 175 -15.00 -1.88 -48.28
C PRO A 175 -16.19 -2.80 -47.95
N LYS A 176 -17.19 -2.66 -48.84
CA LYS A 176 -18.35 -3.48 -49.21
C LYS A 176 -19.29 -4.13 -48.17
N ASP A 177 -18.96 -4.41 -46.91
CA ASP A 177 -19.97 -4.82 -45.88
C ASP A 177 -19.44 -4.70 -44.41
N PRO A 178 -20.30 -4.48 -43.40
CA PRO A 178 -19.89 -4.30 -42.00
C PRO A 178 -19.43 -5.63 -41.41
N PRO A 179 -18.59 -5.68 -40.36
CA PRO A 179 -18.38 -6.93 -39.63
C PRO A 179 -19.74 -7.44 -39.12
N PRO A 180 -20.12 -8.70 -39.39
CA PRO A 180 -21.38 -9.22 -38.92
C PRO A 180 -21.38 -9.28 -37.39
N LEU A 181 -22.55 -9.09 -36.78
CA LEU A 181 -22.78 -9.45 -35.38
C LEU A 181 -22.94 -10.97 -35.19
N MET A 182 -22.71 -11.78 -36.25
CA MET A 182 -23.01 -13.21 -36.32
C MET A 182 -21.85 -14.02 -36.96
N PRO A 183 -21.72 -15.33 -36.67
CA PRO A 183 -20.48 -16.10 -36.87
C PRO A 183 -20.16 -16.55 -38.31
N ASP A 184 -21.10 -16.48 -39.26
CA ASP A 184 -20.98 -17.27 -40.48
C ASP A 184 -20.93 -16.41 -41.77
N GLU A 185 -19.74 -16.42 -42.38
CA GLU A 185 -19.29 -16.01 -43.75
C GLU A 185 -18.99 -14.54 -44.06
N PHE A 186 -17.72 -14.15 -44.29
CA PHE A 186 -17.29 -13.09 -45.25
C PHE A 186 -15.83 -13.20 -45.76
N THR A 187 -15.56 -12.57 -46.92
CA THR A 187 -14.27 -12.47 -47.67
C THR A 187 -13.86 -11.01 -47.95
N TYR A 188 -12.55 -10.75 -48.15
CA TYR A 188 -11.87 -9.44 -47.98
C TYR A 188 -11.33 -8.76 -49.28
N ASN A 189 -11.05 -7.44 -49.23
CA ASN A 189 -9.93 -6.75 -49.93
C ASN A 189 -9.57 -5.38 -49.27
N VAL A 190 -8.36 -4.86 -49.51
CA VAL A 190 -7.62 -3.88 -48.66
C VAL A 190 -7.17 -2.62 -49.43
N ILE A 191 -7.11 -1.44 -48.78
CA ILE A 191 -6.15 -0.36 -49.09
C ILE A 191 -5.37 0.00 -47.81
N THR A 192 -4.09 0.32 -47.92
CA THR A 192 -3.24 0.79 -46.82
C THR A 192 -2.88 2.26 -47.06
N ILE A 193 -3.22 3.14 -46.12
CA ILE A 193 -2.82 4.56 -46.17
C ILE A 193 -1.45 4.70 -45.49
N THR A 194 -0.43 5.10 -46.23
CA THR A 194 0.88 5.49 -45.66
C THR A 194 0.86 6.94 -45.19
N ALA A 195 1.72 7.26 -44.21
CA ALA A 195 1.79 8.52 -43.46
C ALA A 195 2.03 9.79 -44.32
N ASP A 196 2.26 9.63 -45.62
CA ASP A 196 2.70 10.66 -46.55
C ASP A 196 1.60 11.05 -47.56
N GLY A 197 0.40 10.47 -47.43
CA GLY A 197 -0.77 10.87 -48.21
C GLY A 197 -0.74 10.49 -49.70
N LYS A 198 0.01 9.45 -50.09
CA LYS A 198 -0.03 8.91 -51.47
C LYS A 198 -0.68 7.52 -51.53
N LYS A 199 -1.71 7.44 -52.37
CA LYS A 199 -2.66 6.35 -52.65
C LYS A 199 -2.00 5.17 -53.37
N ILE A 200 -2.41 3.93 -53.07
CA ILE A 200 -2.27 2.73 -53.93
C ILE A 200 -3.60 1.95 -53.92
N GLU A 201 -3.91 1.37 -55.08
CA GLU A 201 -5.23 1.07 -55.67
C GLU A 201 -6.04 -0.08 -55.03
N GLY A 202 -7.37 0.06 -55.10
CA GLY A 202 -8.37 -0.99 -54.87
C GLY A 202 -9.73 -0.58 -55.46
N GLU A 203 -10.42 -1.53 -56.11
CA GLU A 203 -11.65 -1.35 -56.92
C GLU A 203 -12.85 -0.78 -56.15
N THR A 204 -12.97 0.55 -56.09
CA THR A 204 -14.26 1.27 -56.08
C THR A 204 -14.04 2.68 -56.65
N ASP A 205 -14.78 3.06 -57.71
CA ASP A 205 -14.54 4.21 -58.59
C ASP A 205 -14.90 5.61 -58.03
N ALA A 206 -15.05 5.78 -56.72
CA ALA A 206 -15.39 7.08 -56.12
C ALA A 206 -14.39 7.47 -55.04
N GLU A 207 -13.79 8.66 -55.16
CA GLU A 207 -12.95 9.21 -54.09
C GLU A 207 -13.81 9.52 -52.86
N PRO A 208 -13.36 9.18 -51.64
CA PRO A 208 -14.10 9.49 -50.42
C PRO A 208 -14.27 11.00 -50.30
N THR A 209 -15.48 11.43 -49.93
CA THR A 209 -15.79 12.85 -49.76
C THR A 209 -15.09 13.44 -48.55
N ASP A 210 -14.82 14.75 -48.58
CA ASP A 210 -14.15 15.47 -47.49
C ASP A 210 -14.86 15.28 -46.14
N VAL A 211 -16.19 15.19 -46.15
CA VAL A 211 -17.03 14.95 -44.95
C VAL A 211 -16.75 13.57 -44.34
N GLN A 212 -16.62 12.55 -45.18
CA GLN A 212 -16.32 11.19 -44.74
C GLN A 212 -14.91 11.14 -44.13
N VAL A 213 -13.90 11.66 -44.84
CA VAL A 213 -12.52 11.70 -44.34
C VAL A 213 -12.41 12.49 -43.03
N ALA A 214 -13.10 13.63 -42.91
CA ALA A 214 -13.15 14.41 -41.69
C ALA A 214 -13.78 13.62 -40.52
N PHE A 215 -14.87 12.89 -40.78
CA PHE A 215 -15.51 12.04 -39.78
C PHE A 215 -14.60 10.90 -39.31
N ALA A 216 -13.94 10.17 -40.22
CA ALA A 216 -13.02 9.09 -39.83
C ALA A 216 -11.86 9.61 -38.97
N ASN A 217 -11.24 10.73 -39.37
CA ASN A 217 -10.18 11.36 -38.59
C ASN A 217 -10.67 11.81 -37.21
N ALA A 218 -11.87 12.38 -37.13
CA ALA A 218 -12.47 12.78 -35.86
C ALA A 218 -12.78 11.57 -34.97
N LEU A 219 -13.28 10.49 -35.55
CA LEU A 219 -13.59 9.25 -34.86
C LEU A 219 -12.31 8.57 -34.33
N ASP A 220 -11.25 8.53 -35.13
CA ASP A 220 -9.93 8.05 -34.71
C ASP A 220 -9.36 8.84 -33.55
N GLN A 221 -9.49 10.16 -33.57
CA GLN A 221 -9.05 11.03 -32.48
C GLN A 221 -9.81 10.74 -31.19
N VAL A 222 -11.14 10.65 -31.26
CA VAL A 222 -11.99 10.38 -30.09
C VAL A 222 -11.69 8.98 -29.54
N TYR A 223 -11.61 7.97 -30.40
CA TYR A 223 -11.25 6.61 -30.02
C TYR A 223 -9.87 6.53 -29.34
N ALA A 224 -8.87 7.18 -29.92
CA ALA A 224 -7.52 7.23 -29.33
C ALA A 224 -7.48 7.99 -28.00
N ARG A 225 -8.39 8.94 -27.78
CA ARG A 225 -8.53 9.68 -26.52
C ARG A 225 -9.22 8.86 -25.43
N GLN A 226 -10.25 8.09 -25.77
CA GLN A 226 -10.95 7.16 -24.88
C GLN A 226 -10.01 6.11 -24.28
N ALA A 227 -9.03 5.64 -25.07
CA ALA A 227 -8.01 4.71 -24.59
C ALA A 227 -7.22 5.23 -23.36
N ARG A 228 -7.28 6.53 -23.06
CA ARG A 228 -6.72 7.13 -21.85
C ARG A 228 -7.75 7.03 -20.71
N LEU A 229 -7.82 5.82 -20.14
CA LEU A 229 -8.63 5.53 -18.96
C LEU A 229 -8.13 6.27 -17.72
N GLY A 230 -9.06 6.74 -16.91
CA GLY A 230 -8.78 7.22 -15.56
C GLY A 230 -8.25 6.11 -14.65
N PHE A 231 -7.59 6.47 -13.55
CA PHE A 231 -7.10 5.47 -12.58
C PHE A 231 -8.22 4.62 -11.99
N ARG A 232 -9.42 5.19 -11.75
CA ARG A 232 -10.58 4.45 -11.23
C ARG A 232 -11.16 3.46 -12.24
N GLU A 233 -11.17 3.81 -13.51
CA GLU A 233 -11.59 2.90 -14.58
C GLU A 233 -10.59 1.76 -14.75
N ARG A 234 -9.28 2.08 -14.70
CA ARG A 234 -8.21 1.06 -14.72
C ARG A 234 -8.29 0.13 -13.50
N LEU A 235 -8.65 0.66 -12.33
CA LEU A 235 -8.89 -0.14 -11.13
C LEU A 235 -10.04 -1.13 -11.35
N LYS A 236 -11.19 -0.66 -11.85
CA LYS A 236 -12.33 -1.51 -12.17
C LYS A 236 -11.93 -2.62 -13.14
N GLY A 237 -11.26 -2.28 -14.23
CA GLY A 237 -10.77 -3.29 -15.19
C GLY A 237 -9.76 -4.27 -14.60
N THR A 238 -9.01 -3.87 -13.57
CA THR A 238 -8.07 -4.77 -12.88
C THR A 238 -8.78 -5.72 -11.91
N LEU A 239 -9.79 -5.22 -11.18
CA LEU A 239 -10.55 -5.99 -10.20
C LEU A 239 -11.47 -7.00 -10.86
N TYR A 240 -12.22 -6.55 -11.87
CA TYR A 240 -13.27 -7.32 -12.53
C TYR A 240 -12.79 -8.02 -13.81
N GLY A 241 -11.56 -7.79 -14.28
CA GLY A 241 -11.06 -8.32 -15.55
C GLY A 241 -11.36 -7.41 -16.75
N ASP A 242 -10.81 -7.78 -17.91
CA ASP A 242 -10.71 -6.97 -19.14
C ASP A 242 -12.01 -6.19 -19.48
N PRO A 243 -11.98 -4.84 -19.53
CA PRO A 243 -13.10 -3.99 -19.95
C PRO A 243 -13.70 -4.27 -21.32
N GLN A 244 -13.04 -5.03 -22.22
CA GLN A 244 -13.68 -5.53 -23.44
C GLN A 244 -14.80 -6.56 -23.15
N MET A 245 -14.86 -7.05 -21.92
CA MET A 245 -15.82 -8.03 -21.39
C MET A 245 -16.74 -7.45 -20.29
N VAL A 246 -16.62 -6.14 -19.97
CA VAL A 246 -17.38 -5.47 -18.93
C VAL A 246 -18.46 -4.60 -19.58
N GLY A 247 -19.56 -5.28 -19.84
CA GLY A 247 -20.68 -4.95 -20.72
C GLY A 247 -21.14 -6.31 -21.23
N PRO A 248 -22.44 -6.59 -21.39
CA PRO A 248 -22.89 -7.94 -21.69
C PRO A 248 -22.17 -8.46 -22.95
N LEU A 249 -21.21 -9.39 -22.78
CA LEU A 249 -20.80 -10.27 -23.87
C LEU A 249 -22.08 -10.90 -24.34
N TYR A 250 -22.37 -10.73 -25.63
CA TYR A 250 -23.46 -11.34 -26.36
C TYR A 250 -24.25 -12.32 -25.51
N ALA A 251 -25.43 -11.88 -25.05
CA ALA A 251 -26.41 -12.78 -24.48
C ALA A 251 -26.78 -13.79 -25.56
N THR A 252 -26.04 -14.89 -25.65
CA THR A 252 -26.35 -15.94 -26.60
C THR A 252 -27.66 -16.52 -26.11
N LYS A 253 -28.71 -16.31 -26.89
CA LYS A 253 -30.03 -16.91 -26.66
C LYS A 253 -29.88 -18.42 -26.87
N ILE A 254 -29.47 -19.14 -25.85
CA ILE A 254 -29.47 -20.60 -25.90
C ILE A 254 -30.90 -21.03 -25.58
N LYS A 255 -31.54 -21.74 -26.52
CA LYS A 255 -32.84 -22.35 -26.24
C LYS A 255 -32.63 -23.57 -25.37
N ASP A 256 -33.29 -23.62 -24.20
CA ASP A 256 -33.41 -24.83 -23.38
C ASP A 256 -34.04 -25.98 -24.23
N GLU A 257 -33.99 -27.23 -23.76
CA GLU A 257 -34.65 -28.41 -24.36
C GLU A 257 -36.16 -28.19 -24.62
N LYS A 258 -36.77 -27.18 -23.97
CA LYS A 258 -38.15 -26.73 -24.16
C LYS A 258 -38.35 -25.56 -25.12
N GLY A 259 -37.29 -25.00 -25.69
CA GLY A 259 -37.34 -23.91 -26.67
C GLY A 259 -37.34 -22.49 -26.08
N GLU A 260 -37.18 -22.32 -24.76
CA GLU A 260 -37.13 -21.01 -24.10
C GLU A 260 -35.73 -20.41 -24.15
N GLU A 261 -35.62 -19.14 -24.52
CA GLU A 261 -34.35 -18.42 -24.62
C GLU A 261 -33.78 -18.13 -23.22
N GLN A 262 -32.66 -18.75 -22.86
CA GLN A 262 -31.87 -18.38 -21.69
C GLN A 262 -30.71 -17.47 -22.10
N LYS A 263 -30.53 -16.37 -21.37
CA LYS A 263 -29.31 -15.57 -21.42
C LYS A 263 -28.24 -16.29 -20.59
N VAL A 264 -27.19 -16.77 -21.25
CA VAL A 264 -25.98 -17.23 -20.56
C VAL A 264 -24.93 -16.15 -20.69
N GLU A 265 -24.64 -15.48 -19.58
CA GLU A 265 -23.54 -14.51 -19.49
C GLU A 265 -22.26 -15.29 -19.19
N GLU A 266 -21.40 -15.47 -20.20
CA GLU A 266 -20.10 -16.11 -20.04
C GLU A 266 -19.08 -15.04 -19.64
N HIS A 267 -18.89 -14.82 -18.33
CA HIS A 267 -17.88 -13.93 -17.80
C HIS A 267 -16.61 -14.72 -17.44
N LEU A 268 -15.44 -14.29 -17.93
CA LEU A 268 -14.18 -14.82 -17.42
C LEU A 268 -13.98 -14.32 -15.98
N PRO A 269 -13.81 -15.20 -14.99
CA PRO A 269 -13.71 -14.78 -13.59
C PRO A 269 -12.50 -13.89 -13.39
N GLY A 270 -12.75 -12.69 -12.86
CA GLY A 270 -11.71 -11.72 -12.52
C GLY A 270 -10.70 -12.26 -11.49
N SER A 271 -9.55 -11.60 -11.36
CA SER A 271 -8.48 -12.06 -10.45
C SER A 271 -8.93 -12.18 -9.00
N MET A 272 -9.89 -11.34 -8.57
CA MET A 272 -10.52 -11.38 -7.25
C MET A 272 -11.36 -12.64 -7.05
N GLU A 273 -12.22 -12.99 -8.02
CA GLU A 273 -13.08 -14.18 -7.95
C GLU A 273 -12.24 -15.47 -7.95
N GLN A 274 -11.15 -15.49 -8.72
CA GLN A 274 -10.17 -16.59 -8.69
C GLN A 274 -9.54 -16.77 -7.30
N TYR A 275 -9.19 -15.66 -6.62
CA TYR A 275 -8.67 -15.70 -5.26
C TYR A 275 -9.72 -16.20 -4.25
N GLU A 276 -10.96 -15.70 -4.30
CA GLU A 276 -12.04 -16.14 -3.42
C GLU A 276 -12.35 -17.63 -3.57
N THR A 277 -12.31 -18.14 -4.81
CA THR A 277 -12.51 -19.56 -5.10
C THR A 277 -11.43 -20.41 -4.45
N LEU A 278 -10.16 -19.99 -4.54
CA LEU A 278 -9.04 -20.68 -3.88
C LEU A 278 -9.12 -20.60 -2.35
N LEU A 279 -9.57 -19.47 -1.80
CA LEU A 279 -9.76 -19.30 -0.36
C LEU A 279 -10.83 -20.26 0.18
N LYS A 280 -12.01 -20.31 -0.44
CA LYS A 280 -13.08 -21.25 -0.06
C LYS A 280 -12.62 -22.71 -0.16
N ARG A 281 -11.83 -23.03 -1.19
CA ARG A 281 -11.24 -24.37 -1.35
C ARG A 281 -10.25 -24.69 -0.23
N TYR A 282 -9.39 -23.74 0.12
CA TYR A 282 -8.43 -23.88 1.22
C TYR A 282 -9.14 -24.08 2.56
N GLU A 283 -10.16 -23.28 2.87
CA GLU A 283 -10.94 -23.39 4.12
C GLU A 283 -11.60 -24.77 4.26
N LYS A 284 -12.19 -25.27 3.18
CA LYS A 284 -12.78 -26.62 3.15
C LYS A 284 -11.74 -27.72 3.36
N LEU A 285 -10.59 -27.63 2.69
CA LEU A 285 -9.50 -28.59 2.88
C LEU A 285 -8.94 -28.52 4.31
N HIS A 286 -8.91 -27.34 4.92
CA HIS A 286 -8.49 -27.13 6.29
C HIS A 286 -9.44 -27.78 7.30
N SER A 287 -10.76 -27.66 7.12
CA SER A 287 -11.74 -28.31 8.00
C SER A 287 -11.68 -29.84 7.93
N ASP A 288 -11.32 -30.38 6.76
CA ASP A 288 -11.30 -31.82 6.50
C ASP A 288 -9.91 -32.45 6.79
N ALA A 289 -8.91 -31.64 7.16
CA ALA A 289 -7.53 -32.08 7.39
C ALA A 289 -7.38 -32.85 8.71
N THR A 290 -7.28 -34.18 8.61
CA THR A 290 -7.06 -35.07 9.77
C THR A 290 -5.73 -35.86 9.71
N LEU A 291 -5.25 -36.19 8.51
CA LEU A 291 -4.02 -36.97 8.29
C LEU A 291 -2.81 -36.07 8.01
N ALA A 292 -1.59 -36.54 8.34
CA ALA A 292 -0.34 -35.82 8.08
C ALA A 292 -0.17 -35.39 6.61
N TYR A 293 -0.56 -36.25 5.67
CA TYR A 293 -0.54 -35.94 4.23
C TYR A 293 -1.47 -34.77 3.84
N ASN A 294 -2.61 -34.62 4.52
CA ASN A 294 -3.56 -33.54 4.24
C ASN A 294 -2.91 -32.18 4.53
N TRP A 295 -2.08 -32.08 5.56
CA TRP A 295 -1.34 -30.86 5.90
C TRP A 295 -0.32 -30.48 4.82
N THR A 296 0.41 -31.44 4.25
CA THR A 296 1.34 -31.17 3.13
C THR A 296 0.60 -30.69 1.88
N HIS A 297 -0.54 -31.29 1.56
CA HIS A 297 -1.38 -30.82 0.45
C HIS A 297 -1.94 -29.42 0.72
N LEU A 298 -2.32 -29.15 1.96
CA LEU A 298 -2.84 -27.86 2.40
C LEU A 298 -1.81 -26.73 2.28
N ASP A 299 -0.53 -26.99 2.55
CA ASP A 299 0.55 -26.02 2.33
C ASP A 299 0.72 -25.68 0.85
N TYR A 300 0.59 -26.67 -0.04
CA TYR A 300 0.64 -26.44 -1.48
C TYR A 300 -0.55 -25.60 -1.96
N GLU A 301 -1.77 -25.90 -1.51
CA GLU A 301 -2.97 -25.12 -1.85
C GLU A 301 -2.92 -23.71 -1.25
N LYS A 302 -2.38 -23.55 -0.03
CA LYS A 302 -2.10 -22.23 0.58
C LYS A 302 -1.14 -21.41 -0.28
N THR A 303 -0.08 -22.03 -0.78
CA THR A 303 0.92 -21.37 -1.64
C THR A 303 0.27 -20.84 -2.91
N LYS A 304 -0.52 -21.67 -3.61
CA LYS A 304 -1.30 -21.26 -4.78
C LYS A 304 -2.26 -20.11 -4.49
N MET A 305 -2.98 -20.17 -3.38
CA MET A 305 -3.90 -19.12 -2.96
C MET A 305 -3.16 -17.80 -2.73
N LEU A 306 -2.00 -17.83 -2.06
CA LEU A 306 -1.18 -16.64 -1.81
C LEU A 306 -0.53 -16.09 -3.08
N GLU A 307 -0.11 -16.94 -4.01
CA GLU A 307 0.38 -16.53 -5.34
C GLU A 307 -0.72 -15.82 -6.13
N GLN A 308 -1.93 -16.37 -6.15
CA GLN A 308 -3.06 -15.76 -6.85
C GLN A 308 -3.44 -14.42 -6.22
N LYS A 309 -3.44 -14.34 -4.90
CA LYS A 309 -3.63 -13.08 -4.16
C LYS A 309 -2.60 -12.03 -4.56
N ALA A 310 -1.32 -12.40 -4.62
CA ALA A 310 -0.25 -11.49 -5.02
C ALA A 310 -0.42 -11.01 -6.48
N LYS A 311 -0.85 -11.90 -7.38
CA LYS A 311 -1.18 -11.55 -8.78
C LYS A 311 -2.35 -10.58 -8.88
N ALA A 312 -3.36 -10.72 -8.03
CA ALA A 312 -4.52 -9.82 -8.00
C ALA A 312 -4.17 -8.43 -7.43
N ILE A 313 -3.43 -8.39 -6.32
CA ILE A 313 -3.12 -7.14 -5.60
C ILE A 313 -1.99 -6.35 -6.27
N GLY A 314 -1.01 -7.04 -6.87
CA GLY A 314 0.19 -6.43 -7.46
C GLY A 314 -0.10 -5.30 -8.45
N PRO A 315 -0.93 -5.54 -9.49
CA PRO A 315 -1.31 -4.51 -10.46
C PRO A 315 -2.02 -3.31 -9.83
N ILE A 316 -2.88 -3.53 -8.82
CA ILE A 316 -3.61 -2.47 -8.14
C ILE A 316 -2.66 -1.56 -7.35
N LYS A 317 -1.69 -2.15 -6.64
CA LYS A 317 -0.64 -1.37 -5.96
C LYS A 317 0.25 -0.63 -6.96
N ALA A 318 0.50 -1.21 -8.13
CA ALA A 318 1.22 -0.52 -9.20
C ALA A 318 0.43 0.70 -9.71
N LEU A 319 -0.89 0.59 -9.86
CA LEU A 319 -1.77 1.73 -10.19
C LEU A 319 -1.70 2.84 -9.13
N ASP A 320 -1.72 2.49 -7.84
CA ASP A 320 -1.57 3.48 -6.76
C ASP A 320 -0.22 4.22 -6.84
N GLN A 321 0.89 3.50 -7.07
CA GLN A 321 2.21 4.13 -7.23
C GLN A 321 2.30 5.00 -8.48
N GLU A 322 1.69 4.54 -9.58
CA GLU A 322 1.63 5.29 -10.83
C GLU A 322 0.82 6.58 -10.66
N LEU A 323 -0.33 6.54 -9.98
CA LEU A 323 -1.13 7.71 -9.64
C LEU A 323 -0.31 8.73 -8.84
N ARG A 324 0.37 8.29 -7.78
CA ARG A 324 1.22 9.15 -6.95
C ARG A 324 2.35 9.79 -7.76
N THR A 325 2.98 9.00 -8.63
CA THR A 325 4.05 9.46 -9.53
C THR A 325 3.54 10.45 -10.57
N ALA A 326 2.37 10.20 -11.15
CA ALA A 326 1.73 11.08 -12.13
C ALA A 326 1.36 12.42 -11.50
N ALA A 327 0.81 12.41 -10.28
CA ALA A 327 0.47 13.64 -9.57
C ALA A 327 1.70 14.49 -9.20
N LEU A 328 2.83 13.86 -8.85
CA LEU A 328 4.08 14.58 -8.59
C LEU A 328 4.59 15.32 -9.83
N LYS A 329 4.23 14.91 -11.04
CA LYS A 329 4.56 15.64 -12.28
C LYS A 329 3.69 16.89 -12.51
N LEU A 330 2.59 17.04 -11.78
CA LEU A 330 1.69 18.20 -11.88
C LEU A 330 2.16 19.41 -11.07
N ILE A 331 2.98 19.18 -10.04
CA ILE A 331 3.40 20.20 -9.09
C ILE A 331 4.68 20.92 -9.54
N THR A 332 4.83 22.16 -9.11
CA THR A 332 6.03 22.97 -9.39
C THR A 332 7.21 22.55 -8.51
N LEU A 333 8.42 22.98 -8.87
CA LEU A 333 9.62 22.72 -8.06
C LEU A 333 9.51 23.34 -6.65
N ASP A 334 8.89 24.52 -6.55
CA ASP A 334 8.63 25.19 -5.27
C ASP A 334 7.65 24.38 -4.39
N GLN A 335 6.57 23.86 -4.99
CA GLN A 335 5.65 22.96 -4.29
C GLN A 335 6.38 21.67 -3.84
N LEU A 336 7.17 21.06 -4.71
CA LEU A 336 7.93 19.83 -4.39
C LEU A 336 8.91 20.04 -3.22
N SER A 337 9.43 21.25 -3.03
CA SER A 337 10.35 21.58 -1.92
C SER A 337 9.71 21.43 -0.52
N LYS A 338 8.37 21.40 -0.42
CA LYS A 338 7.63 21.15 0.84
C LYS A 338 7.81 19.74 1.38
N GLY A 339 8.47 18.85 0.64
CA GLY A 339 8.71 17.47 1.04
C GLY A 339 7.52 16.54 0.73
N PRO A 340 7.61 15.25 1.11
CA PRO A 340 6.61 14.25 0.79
C PRO A 340 5.28 14.50 1.53
N VAL A 341 4.18 14.07 0.92
CA VAL A 341 2.86 14.07 1.57
C VAL A 341 2.87 13.10 2.74
N ALA A 342 2.16 13.45 3.82
CA ALA A 342 1.97 12.55 4.96
C ALA A 342 1.38 11.20 4.53
N ARG A 343 1.90 10.13 5.13
CA ARG A 343 1.45 8.75 4.91
C ARG A 343 -0.03 8.58 5.20
N ASP A 344 -0.63 7.57 4.60
CA ASP A 344 -2.03 7.21 4.79
C ASP A 344 -2.23 6.80 6.25
N PRO A 345 -3.22 7.33 6.98
CA PRO A 345 -3.36 7.05 8.41
C PRO A 345 -3.74 5.58 8.62
N GLU A 346 -2.76 4.77 8.98
CA GLU A 346 -2.92 3.33 9.21
C GLU A 346 -2.60 2.94 10.65
N PRO A 347 -3.24 1.88 11.21
CA PRO A 347 -2.97 1.42 12.57
C PRO A 347 -1.50 1.14 12.84
N VAL A 348 -0.76 0.68 11.82
CA VAL A 348 0.66 0.34 11.89
C VAL A 348 1.55 1.51 12.32
N HIS A 349 1.14 2.77 12.05
CA HIS A 349 1.92 3.94 12.43
C HIS A 349 2.14 4.06 13.94
N THR A 350 1.23 3.54 14.75
CA THR A 350 1.42 3.47 16.21
C THR A 350 2.60 2.58 16.54
N GLN A 351 2.73 1.45 15.84
CA GLN A 351 3.83 0.50 16.06
C GLN A 351 5.14 1.05 15.52
N ASP A 352 5.11 1.74 14.38
CA ASP A 352 6.27 2.44 13.84
C ASP A 352 6.81 3.45 14.85
N PHE A 353 5.93 4.28 15.41
CA PHE A 353 6.28 5.26 16.42
C PHE A 353 6.85 4.62 17.70
N LEU A 354 6.21 3.56 18.20
CA LEU A 354 6.67 2.85 19.41
C LEU A 354 8.03 2.18 19.21
N VAL A 355 8.25 1.54 18.05
CA VAL A 355 9.54 0.89 17.74
C VAL A 355 10.64 1.93 17.61
N ILE A 356 10.42 3.00 16.83
CA ILE A 356 11.43 4.05 16.62
C ILE A 356 11.77 4.74 17.95
N THR A 357 10.75 5.18 18.69
CA THR A 357 10.94 5.88 19.97
C THR A 357 11.56 4.96 21.00
N GLY A 358 11.12 3.70 21.08
CA GLY A 358 11.67 2.69 21.97
C GLY A 358 13.15 2.46 21.71
N LEU A 359 13.54 2.25 20.45
CA LEU A 359 14.94 2.09 20.05
C LEU A 359 15.80 3.31 20.42
N CYS A 360 15.34 4.53 20.11
CA CYS A 360 16.09 5.74 20.42
C CYS A 360 16.23 5.98 21.94
N VAL A 361 15.12 5.94 22.67
CA VAL A 361 15.10 6.27 24.11
C VAL A 361 15.82 5.19 24.92
N LEU A 362 15.54 3.91 24.68
CA LEU A 362 16.19 2.82 25.40
C LEU A 362 17.67 2.71 25.02
N GLY A 363 18.01 2.90 23.74
CA GLY A 363 19.40 2.95 23.28
C GLY A 363 20.21 4.04 23.99
N PHE A 364 19.67 5.27 24.04
CA PHE A 364 20.29 6.37 24.78
C PHE A 364 20.43 6.05 26.27
N CYS A 365 19.38 5.55 26.93
CA CYS A 365 19.41 5.21 28.36
C CYS A 365 20.44 4.12 28.67
N LEU A 366 20.58 3.12 27.79
CA LEU A 366 21.56 2.04 27.91
C LEU A 366 22.99 2.53 27.76
N ILE A 367 23.27 3.44 26.83
CA ILE A 367 24.60 4.05 26.67
C ILE A 367 24.93 4.93 27.89
N ALA A 368 24.03 5.85 28.21
CA ALA A 368 24.20 6.84 29.28
C ALA A 368 24.22 6.20 30.68
N GLY A 369 23.59 5.03 30.85
CA GLY A 369 23.36 4.44 32.17
C GLY A 369 22.39 5.23 33.01
N LEU A 370 21.28 5.59 32.37
CA LEU A 370 20.16 6.27 32.99
C LEU A 370 19.02 5.27 33.18
N PHE A 371 18.51 5.14 34.40
CA PHE A 371 17.49 4.16 34.79
C PHE A 371 17.83 2.73 34.36
N THR A 372 19.08 2.33 34.53
CA THR A 372 19.69 1.17 33.85
C THR A 372 18.90 -0.13 34.05
N LYS A 373 18.35 -0.38 35.24
CA LYS A 373 17.54 -1.60 35.48
C LYS A 373 16.25 -1.59 34.66
N LEU A 374 15.58 -0.46 34.61
CA LEU A 374 14.34 -0.29 33.85
C LEU A 374 14.63 -0.34 32.35
N SER A 375 15.65 0.39 31.87
CA SER A 375 15.99 0.45 30.45
C SER A 375 16.39 -0.92 29.90
N VAL A 376 17.14 -1.72 30.67
CA VAL A 376 17.55 -3.08 30.27
C VAL A 376 16.35 -4.03 30.22
N ILE A 377 15.44 -3.97 31.19
CA ILE A 377 14.23 -4.82 31.19
C ILE A 377 13.32 -4.46 30.02
N LEU A 378 13.07 -3.16 29.80
CA LEU A 378 12.23 -2.70 28.69
C LEU A 378 12.86 -3.05 27.33
N ALA A 379 14.18 -2.92 27.20
CA ALA A 379 14.91 -3.33 26.01
C ALA A 379 14.78 -4.84 25.77
N ALA A 380 14.89 -5.66 26.82
CA ALA A 380 14.73 -7.11 26.71
C ALA A 380 13.31 -7.49 26.28
N VAL A 381 12.28 -6.85 26.84
CA VAL A 381 10.88 -7.05 26.45
C VAL A 381 10.66 -6.67 24.99
N MET A 382 11.22 -5.54 24.54
CA MET A 382 11.07 -5.08 23.15
C MET A 382 11.70 -6.06 22.16
N ILE A 383 12.94 -6.49 22.38
CA ILE A 383 13.61 -7.45 21.47
C ILE A 383 12.95 -8.83 21.54
N PHE A 384 12.48 -9.23 22.72
CA PHE A 384 11.71 -10.46 22.86
C PHE A 384 10.39 -10.39 22.07
N SER A 385 9.73 -9.23 22.00
CA SER A 385 8.55 -9.06 21.14
C SER A 385 8.88 -9.30 19.65
N PHE A 386 10.07 -8.90 19.19
CA PHE A 386 10.52 -9.16 17.81
C PHE A 386 10.87 -10.63 17.57
N TYR A 387 11.38 -11.32 18.59
CA TYR A 387 11.59 -12.78 18.54
C TYR A 387 10.26 -13.54 18.35
N LEU A 388 9.18 -13.06 18.96
CA LEU A 388 7.86 -13.71 18.89
C LEU A 388 7.11 -13.52 17.57
N VAL A 389 7.56 -12.62 16.69
CA VAL A 389 6.93 -12.41 15.38
C VAL A 389 7.15 -13.60 14.47
N VAL A 390 8.37 -14.15 14.40
CA VAL A 390 8.67 -15.39 13.66
C VAL A 390 9.56 -16.28 14.54
N PRO A 391 8.99 -16.97 15.53
CA PRO A 391 9.78 -17.75 16.46
C PRO A 391 10.27 -19.04 15.78
N PRO A 392 11.57 -19.40 15.88
CA PRO A 392 12.14 -20.62 15.29
C PRO A 392 11.77 -21.87 16.11
N TRP A 393 10.47 -22.11 16.27
CA TRP A 393 9.88 -23.21 17.03
C TRP A 393 9.46 -24.36 16.11
N PRO A 394 9.41 -25.60 16.63
CA PRO A 394 8.88 -26.73 15.87
C PRO A 394 7.47 -26.46 15.34
N GLY A 395 7.27 -26.64 14.03
CA GLY A 395 5.97 -26.45 13.37
C GLY A 395 5.67 -25.02 12.90
N VAL A 396 6.58 -24.05 13.13
CA VAL A 396 6.54 -22.74 12.47
C VAL A 396 7.40 -22.82 11.20
N PRO A 397 6.96 -22.31 10.04
CA PRO A 397 7.80 -22.22 8.86
C PRO A 397 9.12 -21.51 9.17
N GLU A 398 10.19 -21.95 8.50
CA GLU A 398 11.49 -21.31 8.68
C GLU A 398 11.45 -19.92 8.04
N ALA A 399 11.82 -18.89 8.82
CA ALA A 399 11.93 -17.54 8.28
C ALA A 399 12.93 -17.54 7.10
N PRO A 400 12.73 -16.73 6.05
CA PRO A 400 13.69 -16.63 4.98
C PRO A 400 14.96 -15.91 5.46
N GLY A 401 16.11 -16.61 5.47
CA GLY A 401 17.41 -16.01 5.78
C GLY A 401 18.51 -17.03 6.10
N PRO A 402 19.78 -16.58 6.23
CA PRO A 402 20.91 -17.46 6.58
C PRO A 402 21.01 -17.76 8.08
N GLU A 403 20.09 -17.26 8.92
CA GLU A 403 20.23 -17.24 10.39
C GLU A 403 19.19 -18.11 11.10
N HIS A 404 19.28 -19.44 10.98
CA HIS A 404 18.43 -20.36 11.74
C HIS A 404 19.28 -21.35 12.54
N SER A 405 19.32 -21.14 13.86
CA SER A 405 19.62 -22.21 14.82
C SER A 405 18.31 -22.58 15.53
N PHE A 406 18.11 -23.87 15.81
CA PHE A 406 16.90 -24.38 16.44
C PHE A 406 16.62 -23.61 17.75
N ILE A 407 15.45 -22.94 17.84
CA ILE A 407 14.99 -22.10 18.97
C ILE A 407 15.81 -20.82 19.21
N VAL A 408 17.12 -20.82 19.00
CA VAL A 408 18.02 -19.71 19.33
C VAL A 408 18.35 -18.87 18.08
N ASN A 409 18.09 -17.57 18.13
CA ASN A 409 18.52 -16.61 17.11
C ASN A 409 19.20 -15.39 17.75
N LYS A 410 19.65 -14.44 16.93
CA LYS A 410 20.28 -13.20 17.38
C LYS A 410 19.44 -12.44 18.42
N ASN A 411 18.13 -12.34 18.21
CA ASN A 411 17.22 -11.65 19.12
C ASN A 411 17.20 -12.32 20.50
N LEU A 412 17.14 -13.65 20.57
CA LEU A 412 17.14 -14.37 21.85
C LEU A 412 18.48 -14.23 22.58
N VAL A 413 19.60 -14.29 21.86
CA VAL A 413 20.94 -14.07 22.44
C VAL A 413 21.05 -12.66 23.05
N GLU A 414 20.51 -11.65 22.38
CA GLU A 414 20.48 -10.27 22.87
C GLU A 414 19.58 -10.10 24.09
N VAL A 415 18.41 -10.76 24.13
CA VAL A 415 17.55 -10.81 25.31
C VAL A 415 18.28 -11.42 26.50
N LEU A 416 18.98 -12.54 26.32
CA LEU A 416 19.77 -13.17 27.38
C LEU A 416 20.92 -12.27 27.87
N ALA A 417 21.57 -11.55 26.96
CA ALA A 417 22.61 -10.57 27.30
C ALA A 417 22.04 -9.42 28.14
N LEU A 418 20.87 -8.89 27.77
CA LEU A 418 20.17 -7.86 28.53
C LEU A 418 19.76 -8.39 29.92
N VAL A 419 19.17 -9.58 30.01
CA VAL A 419 18.82 -10.20 31.30
C VAL A 419 20.06 -10.40 32.18
N ALA A 420 21.20 -10.81 31.59
CA ALA A 420 22.47 -10.90 32.31
C ALA A 420 22.92 -9.53 32.84
N ILE A 421 22.86 -8.47 32.03
CA ILE A 421 23.15 -7.09 32.47
C ILE A 421 22.19 -6.67 33.59
N ALA A 422 20.91 -7.06 33.53
CA ALA A 422 19.91 -6.75 34.54
C ALA A 422 20.24 -7.37 35.92
N ALA A 423 21.05 -8.43 35.98
CA ALA A 423 21.52 -9.01 37.24
C ALA A 423 22.59 -8.15 37.93
N PHE A 424 23.34 -7.33 37.18
CA PHE A 424 24.47 -6.55 37.70
C PHE A 424 24.16 -5.05 37.82
N PRO A 425 24.76 -4.33 38.78
CA PRO A 425 24.55 -2.90 38.95
C PRO A 425 25.42 -2.07 37.98
N THR A 426 25.38 -2.36 36.68
CA THR A 426 26.24 -1.73 35.65
C THR A 426 26.11 -0.20 35.60
N GLY A 427 24.92 0.34 35.83
CA GLY A 427 24.68 1.79 35.91
C GLY A 427 25.31 2.49 37.13
N LEU A 428 25.55 1.75 38.23
CA LEU A 428 26.28 2.27 39.39
C LEU A 428 27.80 2.19 39.21
N TRP A 429 28.28 1.27 38.37
CA TRP A 429 29.70 1.16 38.02
C TRP A 429 30.11 2.26 37.04
N PHE A 430 29.31 2.46 35.99
CA PHE A 430 29.56 3.45 34.94
C PHE A 430 28.24 3.90 34.31
N GLY A 431 27.71 5.04 34.77
CA GLY A 431 26.45 5.60 34.27
C GLY A 431 26.01 6.83 35.04
N ILE A 432 25.04 7.56 34.48
CA ILE A 432 24.41 8.73 35.12
C ILE A 432 23.73 8.33 36.44
N ASP A 433 23.23 7.10 36.55
CA ASP A 433 22.64 6.54 37.77
C ASP A 433 23.57 6.65 38.99
N ALA A 434 24.89 6.44 38.80
CA ALA A 434 25.87 6.60 39.87
C ALA A 434 25.90 8.05 40.41
N GLY A 435 25.83 9.03 39.52
CA GLY A 435 25.79 10.46 39.85
C GLY A 435 24.51 10.85 40.58
N ILE A 436 23.35 10.38 40.11
CA ILE A 436 22.04 10.64 40.73
C ILE A 436 22.00 10.08 42.15
N VAL A 437 22.42 8.83 42.34
CA VAL A 437 22.46 8.20 43.66
C VAL A 437 23.46 8.90 44.58
N GLY A 438 24.62 9.32 44.07
CA GLY A 438 25.62 10.10 44.81
C GLY A 438 25.08 11.44 45.32
N LEU A 439 24.42 12.21 44.45
CA LEU A 439 23.76 13.47 44.80
C LEU A 439 22.67 13.29 45.84
N TRP A 440 21.82 12.27 45.69
CA TRP A 440 20.74 11.98 46.64
C TRP A 440 21.25 11.59 48.03
N ARG A 441 22.33 10.82 48.10
CA ARG A 441 22.99 10.48 49.36
C ARG A 441 23.61 11.71 50.04
N ARG A 442 24.25 12.60 49.27
CA ARG A 442 24.83 13.86 49.78
C ARG A 442 23.76 14.79 50.35
N MET A 443 22.63 14.95 49.67
CA MET A 443 21.49 15.75 50.15
C MET A 443 20.86 15.20 51.43
N LYS A 444 20.71 13.87 51.54
CA LYS A 444 20.23 13.22 52.77
C LYS A 444 21.21 13.37 53.95
N SER A 445 22.51 13.40 53.68
CA SER A 445 23.53 13.65 54.70
C SER A 445 23.44 15.07 55.24
N ASN A 446 23.31 16.08 54.36
CA ASN A 446 23.21 17.49 54.78
C ASN A 446 21.97 17.78 55.64
N LYS A 447 20.83 17.09 55.40
CA LYS A 447 19.63 17.23 56.25
C LYS A 447 19.81 16.69 57.68
N LYS A 448 20.78 15.81 57.93
CA LYS A 448 21.05 15.26 59.28
C LYS A 448 22.01 16.11 60.11
N VAL A 449 22.63 17.14 59.53
CA VAL A 449 23.62 18.02 60.20
C VAL A 449 23.02 19.43 60.39
N ALA A 450 21.77 19.53 60.85
CA ALA A 450 21.28 20.78 61.45
C ALA A 450 21.79 20.84 62.91
N PRO A 451 22.40 21.94 63.37
CA PRO A 451 23.04 21.99 64.69
C PRO A 451 21.99 21.89 65.81
N PRO A 452 22.35 21.34 66.99
CA PRO A 452 21.45 21.31 68.14
C PRO A 452 21.17 22.76 68.58
N LYS A 453 19.90 23.04 68.91
CA LYS A 453 19.49 24.30 69.52
C LYS A 453 20.29 24.49 70.81
N THR A 454 21.07 25.55 70.89
CA THR A 454 21.70 26.02 72.12
C THR A 454 20.60 26.32 73.13
N GLU A 455 20.46 25.49 74.17
CA GLU A 455 19.63 25.78 75.33
C GLU A 455 20.17 27.05 75.99
N THR A 456 19.32 28.08 76.02
CA THR A 456 19.57 29.34 76.72
C THR A 456 19.34 29.09 78.21
N GLU A 457 20.23 29.66 79.02
CA GLU A 457 20.36 29.54 80.47
C GLU A 457 19.04 29.69 81.25
N ALA A 458 18.85 28.85 82.28
CA ALA A 458 17.82 29.02 83.31
C ALA A 458 18.29 30.02 84.39
N PRO A 459 17.39 30.83 84.98
CA PRO A 459 17.77 31.90 85.90
C PRO A 459 18.02 31.37 87.33
N LYS A 460 19.08 31.88 87.97
CA LYS A 460 19.38 31.70 89.39
C LYS A 460 18.29 32.34 90.25
N ALA A 461 17.73 31.54 91.17
CA ALA A 461 16.80 31.96 92.20
C ALA A 461 17.43 32.98 93.17
N ALA A 462 16.68 34.05 93.47
CA ALA A 462 16.96 34.97 94.58
C ALA A 462 16.41 34.38 95.88
N ALA A 463 17.25 34.32 96.90
CA ALA A 463 16.87 33.98 98.27
C ALA A 463 16.28 35.21 98.97
N ALA A 464 15.14 35.01 99.64
CA ALA A 464 14.63 35.87 100.69
C ALA A 464 14.04 34.96 101.78
N THR A 465 14.88 34.57 102.74
CA THR A 465 14.72 34.56 104.22
C THR A 465 15.74 33.64 104.86
#